data_AF-K2B899-F1
#
_entry.id   AF-K2B899-F1
#
_cell.length_a   1.000
_cell.length_b   1.000
_cell.length_c   1.000
_cell.angle_alpha   90.00
_cell.angle_beta   90.00
_cell.angle_gamma   90.00
#
_symmetry.space_group_name_H-M   'P 1'
#
loop_
_entity.id
_entity.type
_entity.pdbx_description
1 polymer ?
#
loop_
_entity_poly.entity_id
_entity_poly.type
_entity_poly.pdbx_seq_one_letter_code
_entity_poly.pdbx_strand_id
1 'polypeptide(L)'
;HVHVQIPANPAYSSLNIAQAVQVIAYELRIASLNELSVNEEWDYRLATADEMEKFFNHLQEVLVEIDFLKMNAPRKLMTRLRRLFFRTRPDVMEMNILRGMLTAIQEAKKNKAD
;
A
#
# COMPACT_ATOMS: atom_id res chain seq x y z
N HIS A 1 -0.50 3.21 2.62
CA HIS A 1 -0.89 4.62 2.81
C HIS A 1 -2.15 4.92 2.02
N VAL A 2 -3.17 5.43 2.71
CA VAL A 2 -4.43 5.94 2.13
C VAL A 2 -4.56 7.42 2.47
N HIS A 3 -5.30 8.18 1.67
CA HIS A 3 -5.71 9.54 2.02
C HIS A 3 -7.09 9.50 2.66
N VAL A 4 -7.28 10.28 3.72
CA VAL A 4 -8.57 10.42 4.42
C VAL A 4 -9.07 11.84 4.21
N GLN A 5 -10.35 11.96 3.87
CA GLN A 5 -11.05 13.24 3.76
C GLN A 5 -12.30 13.18 4.64
N ILE A 6 -12.41 14.11 5.59
CA ILE A 6 -13.61 14.27 6.41
C ILE A 6 -14.68 14.97 5.56
N PRO A 7 -15.87 14.38 5.36
CA PRO A 7 -16.98 15.07 4.70
C PRO A 7 -17.32 16.37 5.44
N ALA A 8 -17.31 17.47 4.71
CA ALA A 8 -17.54 18.81 5.25
C ALA A 8 -18.39 19.63 4.27
N ASN A 9 -18.83 20.82 4.69
CA ASN A 9 -19.56 21.74 3.82
C ASN A 9 -18.71 22.08 2.58
N PRO A 10 -19.20 21.87 1.33
CA PRO A 10 -18.44 22.20 0.13
C PRO A 10 -18.04 23.67 0.01
N ALA A 11 -18.83 24.60 0.57
CA ALA A 11 -18.51 26.03 0.58
C ALA A 11 -17.51 26.43 1.67
N TYR A 12 -17.30 25.58 2.68
CA TYR A 12 -16.38 25.81 3.79
C TYR A 12 -15.92 24.46 4.37
N SER A 13 -14.92 23.85 3.71
CA SER A 13 -14.47 22.49 4.01
C SER A 13 -13.27 22.41 4.95
N SER A 14 -12.75 23.56 5.40
CA SER A 14 -11.57 23.62 6.25
C SER A 14 -11.97 23.52 7.72
N LEU A 15 -11.67 22.37 8.33
CA LEU A 15 -11.82 22.18 9.77
C LEU A 15 -10.61 22.76 10.50
N ASN A 16 -10.81 23.20 11.73
CA ASN A 16 -9.69 23.41 12.65
C ASN A 16 -8.97 22.08 12.90
N ILE A 17 -7.65 22.12 13.11
CA ILE A 17 -6.85 20.91 13.33
C ILE A 17 -7.35 20.06 14.50
N ALA A 18 -7.77 20.67 15.61
CA ALA A 18 -8.31 19.97 16.76
C ALA A 18 -9.65 19.29 16.44
N GLN A 19 -10.49 19.93 15.63
CA GLN A 19 -11.77 19.35 15.17
C GLN A 19 -11.52 18.15 14.26
N ALA A 20 -10.61 18.27 13.30
CA ALA A 20 -10.26 17.17 12.41
C ALA A 20 -9.71 15.96 13.19
N VAL A 21 -8.80 16.19 14.14
CA VAL A 21 -8.26 15.13 15.01
C VAL A 21 -9.37 14.50 15.86
N GLN A 22 -10.26 15.30 16.46
CA GLN A 22 -11.34 14.81 17.30
C GLN A 22 -12.30 13.87 16.53
N VAL A 23 -12.67 14.24 15.30
CA VAL A 23 -13.56 13.42 14.46
C VAL A 23 -12.88 12.09 14.12
N ILE A 24 -11.62 12.10 13.69
CA ILE A 24 -10.88 10.87 13.38
C ILE A 24 -10.74 9.98 14.61
N ALA A 25 -10.39 10.55 15.77
CA ALA A 25 -10.24 9.80 17.01
C ALA A 25 -11.57 9.16 17.45
N TYR A 26 -12.69 9.86 17.28
CA TYR A 26 -14.03 9.35 17.60
C TYR A 26 -14.40 8.17 16.69
N GLU A 27 -14.23 8.30 15.37
CA GLU A 27 -14.55 7.22 14.42
C GLU A 27 -13.69 5.96 14.68
N LEU A 28 -12.40 6.14 14.99
CA LEU A 28 -11.53 5.03 15.39
C LEU A 28 -12.02 4.33 16.67
N ARG A 29 -12.50 5.10 17.65
CA ARG A 29 -13.07 4.55 18.90
C ARG A 29 -14.35 3.77 18.66
N ILE A 30 -15.23 4.25 17.78
CA ILE A 30 -16.47 3.55 17.41
C ILE A 30 -16.13 2.26 16.64
N ALA A 31 -15.19 2.33 15.69
CA ALA A 31 -14.71 1.15 14.98
C ALA A 31 -14.12 0.10 15.94
N SER A 32 -13.29 0.51 16.90
CA SER A 32 -12.70 -0.41 17.88
C SER A 32 -13.74 -1.05 18.81
N LEU A 33 -14.89 -0.41 19.04
CA LEU A 33 -16.02 -1.02 19.77
C LEU A 33 -16.77 -2.03 18.91
N ASN A 34 -16.89 -1.74 17.61
CA ASN A 34 -17.62 -2.56 16.65
C ASN A 34 -16.80 -3.78 16.16
N GLU A 35 -15.46 -3.75 16.28
CA GLU A 35 -14.58 -4.89 15.98
C GLU A 35 -14.83 -6.13 16.88
N LEU A 36 -15.68 -6.03 17.89
CA LEU A 36 -16.20 -7.21 18.60
C LEU A 36 -17.17 -8.07 17.75
N SER A 37 -17.53 -7.68 16.51
CA SER A 37 -18.67 -8.28 15.80
C SER A 37 -18.43 -8.82 14.39
N VAL A 38 -17.24 -8.68 13.77
CA VAL A 38 -16.99 -9.25 12.43
C VAL A 38 -15.54 -9.75 12.34
N ASN A 39 -15.33 -11.04 12.65
CA ASN A 39 -14.12 -11.75 12.24
C ASN A 39 -14.27 -12.10 10.76
N GLU A 40 -13.74 -11.26 9.86
CA GLU A 40 -13.24 -11.79 8.58
C GLU A 40 -12.02 -12.64 8.93
N GLU A 41 -12.20 -13.96 9.04
CA GLU A 41 -11.10 -14.91 9.21
C GLU A 41 -10.27 -14.93 7.93
N TRP A 42 -9.28 -14.06 7.87
CA TRP A 42 -8.18 -14.19 6.92
C TRP A 42 -7.29 -15.36 7.38
N ASP A 43 -7.03 -16.32 6.49
CA ASP A 43 -6.12 -17.45 6.78
C ASP A 43 -4.72 -16.96 7.22
N TYR A 44 -4.32 -15.78 6.75
CA TYR A 44 -3.06 -15.13 7.08
C TYR A 44 -3.27 -13.66 7.47
N ARG A 45 -2.39 -13.15 8.34
CA ARG A 45 -2.39 -11.73 8.74
C ARG A 45 -2.21 -10.82 7.51
N LEU A 46 -2.97 -9.73 7.46
CA LEU A 46 -2.76 -8.64 6.50
C LEU A 46 -1.32 -8.09 6.58
N ALA A 47 -0.72 -7.80 5.43
CA ALA A 47 0.59 -7.19 5.38
C ALA A 47 0.58 -5.79 6.03
N THR A 48 1.59 -5.51 6.86
CA THR A 48 1.77 -4.17 7.44
C THR A 48 2.17 -3.17 6.35
N ALA A 49 2.05 -1.87 6.67
CA ALA A 49 2.57 -0.83 5.81
C ALA A 49 4.07 -1.04 5.53
N ASP A 50 4.86 -1.39 6.53
CA ASP A 50 6.30 -1.62 6.40
C ASP A 50 6.62 -2.83 5.50
N GLU A 51 5.84 -3.91 5.58
CA GLU A 51 5.97 -5.08 4.70
C GLU A 51 5.65 -4.72 3.24
N MET A 52 4.59 -3.93 3.03
CA MET A 52 4.27 -3.40 1.70
C MET A 52 5.35 -2.45 1.17
N GLU A 53 5.95 -1.60 2.01
CA GLU A 53 7.05 -0.72 1.60
C GLU A 53 8.28 -1.52 1.13
N LYS A 54 8.64 -2.60 1.82
CA LYS A 54 9.72 -3.51 1.39
C LYS A 54 9.43 -4.12 0.02
N PHE A 55 8.18 -4.53 -0.22
CA PHE A 55 7.76 -5.00 -1.53
C PHE A 55 7.88 -3.91 -2.60
N PHE A 56 7.44 -2.67 -2.33
CA PHE A 56 7.52 -1.59 -3.32
C PHE A 56 8.95 -1.18 -3.68
N ASN A 57 9.87 -1.20 -2.71
CA ASN A 57 11.29 -0.93 -2.97
C ASN A 57 11.88 -1.99 -3.90
N HIS A 58 11.66 -3.27 -3.58
CA HIS A 58 12.11 -4.39 -4.42
C HIS A 58 11.47 -4.34 -5.81
N LEU A 59 10.16 -4.07 -5.91
CA LEU A 59 9.47 -3.91 -7.17
C LEU A 59 10.09 -2.79 -8.02
N GLN A 60 10.40 -1.65 -7.41
CA GLN A 60 11.02 -0.53 -8.12
C GLN A 60 12.40 -0.92 -8.66
N GLU A 61 13.23 -1.57 -7.85
CA GLU A 61 14.55 -2.07 -8.25
C GLU A 61 14.43 -2.99 -9.46
N VAL A 62 13.58 -4.02 -9.39
CA VAL A 62 13.37 -4.96 -10.50
C VAL A 62 12.87 -4.25 -11.75
N LEU A 63 11.91 -3.34 -11.63
CA LEU A 63 11.37 -2.61 -12.79
C LEU A 63 12.42 -1.72 -13.45
N VAL A 64 13.34 -1.13 -12.68
CA VAL A 64 14.49 -0.40 -13.25
C VAL A 64 15.46 -1.36 -13.91
N GLU A 65 15.78 -2.48 -13.25
CA GLU A 65 16.68 -3.48 -13.81
C GLU A 65 16.19 -4.01 -15.15
N ILE A 66 14.91 -4.37 -15.31
CA ILE A 66 14.39 -4.87 -16.59
C ILE A 66 14.10 -3.78 -17.63
N ASP A 67 14.60 -2.55 -17.42
CA ASP A 67 14.39 -1.36 -18.27
C ASP A 67 12.91 -0.94 -18.47
N PHE A 68 11.99 -1.49 -17.67
CA PHE A 68 10.58 -1.13 -17.72
C PHE A 68 10.33 0.27 -17.14
N LEU A 69 10.96 0.58 -15.99
CA LEU A 69 10.91 1.87 -15.34
C LEU A 69 12.20 2.66 -15.62
N LYS A 70 12.07 3.77 -16.37
CA LYS A 70 13.17 4.72 -16.61
C LYS A 70 13.23 5.75 -15.49
N MET A 71 14.37 5.89 -14.80
CA MET A 71 14.59 6.86 -13.71
C MET A 71 14.33 8.31 -14.12
N ASN A 72 14.55 8.66 -15.39
CA ASN A 72 14.57 10.06 -15.85
C ASN A 72 13.22 10.57 -16.38
N ALA A 73 12.14 9.78 -16.27
CA ALA A 73 10.81 10.17 -16.73
C ALA A 73 9.85 10.39 -15.55
N PRO A 74 8.97 11.41 -15.57
CA PRO A 74 8.04 11.70 -14.49
C PRO A 74 6.92 10.64 -14.46
N ARG A 75 7.23 9.45 -13.92
CA ARG A 75 6.32 8.32 -13.97
C ARG A 75 5.60 8.18 -12.65
N LYS A 76 4.33 8.60 -12.66
CA LYS A 76 3.30 8.26 -11.64
C LYS A 76 3.04 6.76 -11.52
N LEU A 77 3.84 5.90 -12.16
CA LEU A 77 3.69 4.44 -12.17
C LEU A 77 3.81 3.87 -10.76
N MET A 78 4.89 4.18 -10.03
CA MET A 78 5.05 3.68 -8.65
C MET A 78 3.91 4.16 -7.75
N THR A 79 3.46 5.41 -7.91
CA THR A 79 2.28 5.92 -7.19
C THR A 79 1.01 5.14 -7.54
N ARG A 80 0.81 4.76 -8.81
CA ARG A 80 -0.35 3.97 -9.26
C ARG A 80 -0.29 2.53 -8.75
N LEU A 81 0.89 1.89 -8.79
CA LEU A 81 1.10 0.55 -8.26
C LEU A 81 0.88 0.51 -6.75
N ARG A 82 1.42 1.50 -6.02
CA ARG A 82 1.16 1.65 -4.57
C ARG A 82 -0.34 1.73 -4.28
N ARG A 83 -1.08 2.57 -5.00
CA ARG A 83 -2.55 2.66 -4.85
C ARG A 83 -3.27 1.35 -5.18
N LEU A 84 -2.82 0.61 -6.19
CA LEU A 84 -3.39 -0.67 -6.58
C LEU A 84 -3.27 -1.68 -5.42
N PHE A 85 -2.07 -1.90 -4.91
CA PHE A 85 -1.82 -2.89 -3.86
C PHE A 85 -2.37 -2.46 -2.48
N PHE A 86 -2.36 -1.16 -2.14
CA PHE A 86 -3.02 -0.72 -0.90
C PHE A 86 -4.54 -0.95 -0.93
N ARG A 87 -5.16 -0.95 -2.12
CA ARG A 87 -6.59 -1.23 -2.27
C ARG A 87 -6.92 -2.72 -2.14
N THR A 88 -6.02 -3.61 -2.56
CA THR A 88 -6.25 -5.07 -2.49
C THR A 88 -6.09 -5.64 -1.09
N ARG A 89 -5.44 -4.90 -0.16
CA ARG A 89 -5.18 -5.34 1.22
C ARG A 89 -4.54 -6.74 1.27
N PRO A 90 -3.36 -6.93 0.64
CA PRO A 90 -2.77 -8.24 0.57
C PRO A 90 -2.33 -8.76 1.94
N ASP A 91 -2.35 -10.07 2.10
CA ASP A 91 -1.79 -10.73 3.28
C ASP A 91 -0.26 -10.91 3.17
N VAL A 92 0.35 -11.37 4.27
CA VAL A 92 1.79 -11.61 4.31
C VAL A 92 2.22 -12.74 3.34
N MET A 93 1.38 -13.75 3.12
CA MET A 93 1.68 -14.85 2.20
C MET A 93 1.70 -14.34 0.75
N GLU A 94 0.71 -13.57 0.33
CA GLU A 94 0.63 -12.95 -0.99
C GLU A 94 1.82 -12.01 -1.23
N MET A 95 2.24 -11.24 -0.22
CA MET A 95 3.46 -10.43 -0.30
C MET A 95 4.72 -11.27 -0.50
N ASN A 96 4.83 -12.41 0.18
CA ASN A 96 5.96 -13.32 -0.01
C ASN A 96 5.97 -13.92 -1.43
N ILE A 97 4.81 -14.33 -1.94
CA ILE A 97 4.67 -14.83 -3.33
C ILE A 97 5.12 -13.75 -4.31
N LEU A 98 4.64 -12.52 -4.16
CA LEU A 98 4.98 -11.41 -5.05
C LEU A 98 6.46 -11.05 -4.99
N ARG A 99 7.09 -11.04 -3.81
CA ARG A 99 8.55 -10.89 -3.70
C ARG A 99 9.31 -12.05 -4.32
N GLY A 100 8.82 -13.28 -4.17
CA GLY A 100 9.39 -14.47 -4.82
C GLY A 100 9.39 -14.35 -6.35
N MET A 101 8.29 -13.85 -6.94
CA MET A 101 8.23 -13.56 -8.38
C MET A 101 9.28 -12.53 -8.80
N LEU A 102 9.46 -11.47 -8.02
CA LEU A 102 10.48 -10.45 -8.29
C LEU A 102 11.90 -11.03 -8.26
N THR A 103 12.22 -11.87 -7.27
CA THR A 103 13.50 -12.56 -7.19
C THR A 103 13.74 -13.43 -8.43
N ALA A 104 12.75 -14.22 -8.84
CA ALA A 104 12.86 -15.08 -10.02
C ALA A 104 13.11 -14.28 -11.31
N ILE A 105 12.49 -13.10 -11.44
CA ILE A 105 12.73 -12.19 -12.58
C ILE A 105 14.19 -11.70 -12.59
N GLN A 106 14.75 -11.32 -11.43
CA GLN A 106 16.14 -10.88 -11.33
C GLN A 106 17.12 -11.99 -11.69
N GLU A 107 16.89 -13.21 -11.20
CA GLU A 107 17.71 -14.39 -11.53
C GLU A 107 17.66 -14.70 -13.04
N ALA A 108 16.47 -14.66 -13.64
CA ALA A 108 16.30 -14.88 -15.08
C ALA A 108 17.02 -13.82 -15.93
N LYS A 109 17.06 -12.57 -15.46
CA LYS A 109 17.83 -11.50 -16.12
C LYS A 109 19.33 -11.74 -16.01
N LYS A 110 19.82 -12.13 -14.83
CA LYS A 110 21.24 -12.42 -14.58
C LYS A 110 21.74 -13.56 -15.48
N ASN A 111 20.99 -14.66 -15.56
CA ASN A 111 21.33 -15.82 -16.39
C ASN A 111 21.35 -15.53 -17.91
N LYS A 112 20.77 -14.41 -18.36
CA LYS A 112 20.85 -13.97 -19.78
C LYS A 112 22.03 -13.05 -20.05
N ALA A 113 22.64 -12.48 -19.01
CA ALA A 113 23.80 -11.60 -19.12
C ALA A 113 25.13 -12.38 -19.05
N ASP A 114 25.10 -13.58 -18.45
CA ASP A 114 26.16 -14.59 -18.49
C ASP A 114 26.13 -15.41 -19.80
#